data_AF-A0A2B7X188-F1
#
_entry.id   AF-A0A2B7X188-F1
#
_cell.length_a   1.000
_cell.length_b   1.000
_cell.length_c   1.000
_cell.angle_alpha   90.00
_cell.angle_beta   90.00
_cell.angle_gamma   90.00
#
_symmetry.space_group_name_H-M   'P 1'
#
loop_
_entity.id
_entity.type
_entity.pdbx_description
1 polymer ?
#
loop_
_entity_poly.entity_id
_entity_poly.type
_entity_poly.pdbx_seq_one_letter_code
_entity_poly.pdbx_strand_id
1 'polypeptide(L)'
;MASAATDSLVDQRVSVSQEPIYLTPSMLPNNPNETFRESTFFKSNPNLPSPEEVRAQSRAHNVTFESMGPLVKWGPRFKIEEGQCLYAIRRDLRETVPVPEIYGWRTDGQDVFLYMELIDGQPLSKVWDSTDKEDLIRLCGELQVTLSNLRRLRQDPMDPFVGDIGRGGLYDRAIASHSLSDSGPFSSVKDFHDW
;
A
#
# COMPACT_ATOMS: atom_id res chain seq x y z
N MET A 1 -40.96 2.14 46.19
CA MET A 1 -41.19 1.56 44.84
C MET A 1 -40.49 2.45 43.83
N ALA A 2 -39.58 1.83 43.08
CA ALA A 2 -38.91 2.26 41.84
C ALA A 2 -38.35 3.70 41.71
N SER A 3 -37.04 3.78 41.97
CA SER A 3 -36.08 4.64 41.27
C SER A 3 -35.78 4.07 39.88
N ALA A 4 -35.62 4.93 38.87
CA ALA A 4 -34.58 4.82 37.83
C ALA A 4 -34.74 5.96 36.81
N ALA A 5 -33.92 6.99 36.97
CA ALA A 5 -33.43 7.76 35.84
C ALA A 5 -32.19 7.03 35.32
N THR A 6 -32.21 6.60 34.06
CA THR A 6 -31.02 6.11 33.33
C THR A 6 -31.18 6.48 31.87
N ASP A 7 -30.56 7.59 31.53
CA ASP A 7 -29.52 7.69 30.51
C ASP A 7 -29.81 7.01 29.16
N SER A 8 -30.26 7.80 28.19
CA SER A 8 -30.24 7.45 26.76
C SER A 8 -29.29 8.38 26.01
N LEU A 9 -27.99 8.33 26.34
CA LEU A 9 -26.93 8.76 25.44
C LEU A 9 -26.66 7.63 24.43
N VAL A 10 -27.56 7.49 23.46
CA VAL A 10 -27.35 6.64 22.28
C VAL A 10 -26.41 7.38 21.34
N ASP A 11 -25.13 7.01 21.44
CA ASP A 11 -24.17 6.82 20.35
C ASP A 11 -24.47 7.60 19.05
N GLN A 12 -24.23 8.92 19.07
CA GLN A 12 -24.06 9.69 17.84
C GLN A 12 -22.66 9.42 17.27
N ARG A 13 -22.44 8.22 16.73
CA ARG A 13 -21.41 8.04 15.71
C ARG A 13 -21.87 8.80 14.48
N VAL A 14 -21.40 10.03 14.35
CA VAL A 14 -21.50 10.79 13.10
C VAL A 14 -20.74 10.00 12.04
N SER A 15 -21.44 9.13 11.32
CA SER A 15 -20.96 8.57 10.06
C SER A 15 -21.01 9.68 9.03
N VAL A 16 -20.02 10.58 9.05
CA VAL A 16 -19.75 11.41 7.88
C VAL A 16 -19.33 10.43 6.79
N SER A 17 -20.24 10.12 5.87
CA SER A 17 -19.91 9.39 4.65
C SER A 17 -18.94 10.27 3.87
N GLN A 18 -17.64 10.03 4.04
CA GLN A 18 -16.62 10.74 3.27
C GLN A 18 -16.72 10.32 1.80
N GLU A 19 -16.59 11.28 0.89
CA GLU A 19 -16.73 11.03 -0.54
C GLU A 19 -15.72 9.98 -1.05
N PRO A 20 -16.13 9.14 -2.01
CA PRO A 20 -15.24 8.20 -2.66
C PRO A 20 -14.18 8.94 -3.48
N ILE A 21 -12.99 8.36 -3.55
CA ILE A 21 -11.87 8.79 -4.38
C ILE A 21 -11.75 7.75 -5.48
N TYR A 22 -12.00 8.16 -6.72
CA TYR A 22 -11.95 7.26 -7.86
C TYR A 22 -10.54 7.15 -8.41
N LEU A 23 -10.06 5.91 -8.53
CA LEU A 23 -8.77 5.57 -9.10
C LEU A 23 -8.95 5.10 -10.54
N THR A 24 -8.17 5.67 -11.44
CA THR A 24 -8.13 5.32 -12.88
C THR A 24 -6.69 5.04 -13.28
N PRO A 25 -6.38 4.03 -14.11
CA PRO A 25 -5.01 3.71 -14.50
C PRO A 25 -4.22 4.90 -15.09
N SER A 26 -4.90 5.80 -15.79
CA SER A 26 -4.30 7.01 -16.38
C SER A 26 -3.69 7.99 -15.38
N MET A 27 -4.02 7.87 -14.10
CA MET A 27 -3.50 8.74 -13.05
C MET A 27 -2.16 8.24 -12.46
N LEU A 28 -1.77 7.01 -12.81
CA LEU A 28 -0.60 6.34 -12.25
C LEU A 28 0.64 6.64 -13.09
N PRO A 29 1.80 6.87 -12.47
CA PRO A 29 3.06 6.88 -13.18
C PRO A 29 3.29 5.51 -13.82
N ASN A 30 3.63 5.48 -15.11
CA ASN A 30 3.71 4.24 -15.90
C ASN A 30 5.09 4.03 -16.53
N ASN A 31 6.08 4.91 -16.26
CA ASN A 31 7.43 4.68 -16.74
C ASN A 31 8.05 3.50 -15.97
N PRO A 32 8.80 2.59 -16.63
CA PRO A 32 9.57 1.57 -15.93
C PRO A 32 10.62 2.14 -14.97
N ASN A 33 11.00 3.42 -15.14
CA ASN A 33 12.00 4.11 -14.34
C ASN A 33 11.48 5.48 -13.87
N GLU A 34 10.80 5.52 -12.73
CA GLU A 34 10.24 6.76 -12.17
C GLU A 34 11.07 7.34 -11.03
N THR A 35 11.18 8.66 -10.98
CA THR A 35 11.84 9.38 -9.87
C THR A 35 10.97 10.51 -9.37
N PHE A 36 10.52 10.41 -8.12
CA PHE A 36 9.67 11.42 -7.48
C PHE A 36 10.56 12.46 -6.81
N ARG A 37 11.07 13.41 -7.59
CA ARG A 37 12.04 14.44 -7.13
C ARG A 37 11.50 15.34 -6.03
N GLU A 38 10.18 15.45 -5.92
CA GLU A 38 9.43 16.14 -4.88
C GLU A 38 9.38 15.38 -3.55
N SER A 39 9.77 14.09 -3.53
CA SER A 39 9.71 13.28 -2.32
C SER A 39 10.68 13.76 -1.24
N THR A 40 10.36 13.43 0.02
CA THR A 40 11.16 13.84 1.18
C THR A 40 12.61 13.37 1.13
N PHE A 41 12.87 12.23 0.48
CA PHE A 41 14.21 11.67 0.28
C PHE A 41 15.17 12.64 -0.43
N PHE A 42 14.70 13.34 -1.47
CA PHE A 42 15.56 14.20 -2.29
C PHE A 42 15.89 15.55 -1.66
N LYS A 43 15.33 15.84 -0.48
CA LYS A 43 15.73 17.01 0.32
C LYS A 43 17.15 16.87 0.86
N SER A 44 17.62 15.63 1.08
CA SER A 44 18.92 15.34 1.67
C SER A 44 19.79 14.44 0.81
N ASN A 45 19.22 13.78 -0.21
CA ASN A 45 19.93 12.85 -1.08
C ASN A 45 19.76 13.26 -2.55
N PRO A 46 20.85 13.39 -3.34
CA PRO A 46 20.73 13.84 -4.73
C PRO A 46 20.15 12.76 -5.66
N ASN A 47 20.40 11.48 -5.37
CA ASN A 47 20.08 10.36 -6.25
C ASN A 47 19.64 9.13 -5.45
N LEU A 48 18.84 8.28 -6.09
CA LEU A 48 18.57 6.93 -5.61
C LEU A 48 19.81 6.04 -5.83
N PRO A 49 20.05 5.04 -4.98
CA PRO A 49 21.05 4.01 -5.25
C PRO A 49 20.78 3.34 -6.59
N SER A 50 21.82 3.14 -7.40
CA SER A 50 21.73 2.39 -8.65
C SER A 50 21.41 0.91 -8.40
N PRO A 51 20.81 0.19 -9.37
CA PRO A 51 20.62 -1.25 -9.28
C PRO A 51 21.90 -2.02 -8.94
N GLU A 52 23.05 -1.59 -9.46
CA GLU A 52 24.36 -2.18 -9.14
C GLU A 52 24.73 -2.02 -7.65
N GLU A 53 24.58 -0.80 -7.10
CA GLU A 53 24.83 -0.53 -5.68
C GLU A 53 23.89 -1.34 -4.77
N VAL A 54 22.62 -1.49 -5.14
CA VAL A 54 21.65 -2.33 -4.40
C VAL A 54 22.08 -3.78 -4.37
N ARG A 55 22.50 -4.34 -5.52
CA ARG A 55 22.97 -5.72 -5.62
C ARG A 55 24.28 -5.95 -4.85
N ALA A 56 25.17 -4.97 -4.85
CA ALA A 56 26.44 -5.03 -4.12
C ALA A 56 26.24 -5.01 -2.60
N GLN A 57 25.22 -4.29 -2.12
CA GLN A 57 24.94 -4.14 -0.69
C GLN A 57 24.44 -5.43 -0.02
N SER A 58 23.58 -6.20 -0.69
CA SER A 58 23.05 -7.45 -0.12
C SER A 58 22.43 -8.35 -1.18
N ARG A 59 22.51 -9.67 -0.93
CA ARG A 59 21.74 -10.69 -1.69
C ARG A 59 20.28 -10.81 -1.20
N ALA A 60 19.94 -10.15 -0.10
CA ALA A 60 18.56 -10.10 0.36
C ALA A 60 17.74 -9.16 -0.54
N HIS A 61 16.50 -9.54 -0.79
CA HIS A 61 15.56 -8.74 -1.59
C HIS A 61 15.09 -7.46 -0.89
N ASN A 62 15.36 -7.30 0.41
CA ASN A 62 15.11 -6.08 1.17
C ASN A 62 16.46 -5.53 1.64
N VAL A 63 16.79 -4.32 1.20
CA VAL A 63 18.09 -3.69 1.48
C VAL A 63 17.84 -2.33 2.12
N THR A 64 18.36 -2.13 3.33
CA THR A 64 18.36 -0.83 3.99
C THR A 64 19.71 -0.15 3.79
N PHE A 65 19.69 1.10 3.34
CA PHE A 65 20.89 1.91 3.25
C PHE A 65 20.98 2.81 4.48
N GLU A 66 21.65 2.33 5.53
CA GLU A 66 21.72 3.02 6.83
C GLU A 66 22.25 4.47 6.72
N SER A 67 23.15 4.75 5.78
CA SER A 67 23.71 6.08 5.55
C SER A 67 22.81 7.04 4.76
N MET A 68 21.84 6.52 3.99
CA MET A 68 20.99 7.32 3.09
C MET A 68 19.51 7.32 3.50
N GLY A 69 19.07 6.33 4.29
CA GLY A 69 17.72 6.19 4.81
C GLY A 69 16.68 5.37 4.02
N PRO A 70 16.84 4.98 2.74
CA PRO A 70 15.80 4.25 2.03
C PRO A 70 15.86 2.75 2.32
N LEU A 71 14.68 2.14 2.31
CA LEU A 71 14.49 0.71 2.11
C LEU A 71 14.30 0.45 0.61
N VAL A 72 15.04 -0.50 0.07
CA VAL A 72 14.90 -0.95 -1.32
C VAL A 72 14.39 -2.38 -1.33
N LYS A 73 13.20 -2.58 -1.91
CA LYS A 73 12.69 -3.92 -2.26
C LYS A 73 13.09 -4.23 -3.69
N TRP A 74 13.75 -5.35 -3.94
CA TRP A 74 14.21 -5.66 -5.29
C TRP A 74 14.26 -7.14 -5.63
N GLY A 75 14.20 -7.43 -6.93
CA GLY A 75 14.33 -8.77 -7.50
C GLY A 75 13.24 -9.10 -8.53
N PRO A 76 13.23 -10.31 -9.09
CA PRO A 76 12.42 -10.64 -10.27
C PRO A 76 10.93 -10.88 -9.96
N ARG A 77 10.57 -10.90 -8.67
CA ARG A 77 9.20 -11.13 -8.19
C ARG A 77 8.47 -9.86 -7.81
N PHE A 78 9.18 -8.73 -7.72
CA PHE A 78 8.56 -7.44 -7.40
C PHE A 78 7.94 -6.84 -8.66
N LYS A 79 6.97 -5.97 -8.43
CA LYS A 79 6.07 -5.43 -9.43
C LYS A 79 5.94 -3.93 -9.22
N ILE A 80 5.93 -3.16 -10.30
CA ILE A 80 5.81 -1.69 -10.24
C ILE A 80 4.46 -1.32 -9.62
N GLU A 81 3.47 -2.17 -9.83
CA GLU A 81 2.11 -2.07 -9.30
C GLU A 81 2.09 -1.95 -7.76
N GLU A 82 3.05 -2.54 -7.04
CA GLU A 82 3.22 -2.31 -5.59
C GLU A 82 3.60 -0.85 -5.30
N GLY A 83 4.55 -0.30 -6.06
CA GLY A 83 4.94 1.10 -5.98
C GLY A 83 3.81 2.06 -6.38
N GLN A 84 3.03 1.71 -7.41
CA GLN A 84 1.85 2.46 -7.84
C GLN A 84 0.74 2.48 -6.78
N CYS A 85 0.51 1.35 -6.08
CA CYS A 85 -0.40 1.30 -4.94
C CYS A 85 0.03 2.27 -3.83
N LEU A 86 1.30 2.25 -3.44
CA LEU A 86 1.85 3.18 -2.44
C LEU A 86 1.72 4.64 -2.90
N TYR A 87 2.05 4.92 -4.16
CA TYR A 87 1.91 6.23 -4.77
C TYR A 87 0.47 6.75 -4.69
N ALA A 88 -0.50 5.94 -5.13
CA ALA A 88 -1.92 6.33 -5.16
C ALA A 88 -2.49 6.58 -3.76
N ILE A 89 -2.21 5.67 -2.82
CA ILE A 89 -2.65 5.83 -1.42
C ILE A 89 -2.04 7.11 -0.83
N ARG A 90 -0.73 7.32 -1.02
CA ARG A 90 -0.08 8.51 -0.47
C ARG A 90 -0.54 9.80 -1.13
N ARG A 91 -0.84 9.83 -2.42
CA ARG A 91 -1.32 11.02 -3.11
C ARG A 91 -2.65 11.52 -2.52
N ASP A 92 -3.61 10.61 -2.33
CA ASP A 92 -4.99 11.00 -2.00
C ASP A 92 -5.34 10.83 -0.51
N LEU A 93 -4.61 9.99 0.22
CA LEU A 93 -4.91 9.64 1.61
C LEU A 93 -3.76 9.89 2.60
N ARG A 94 -2.72 10.65 2.21
CA ARG A 94 -1.50 10.93 3.02
C ARG A 94 -1.75 11.16 4.51
N GLU A 95 -2.72 12.02 4.81
CA GLU A 95 -2.99 12.50 6.17
C GLU A 95 -3.80 11.50 7.02
N THR A 96 -4.31 10.44 6.40
CA THR A 96 -5.32 9.56 7.00
C THR A 96 -4.99 8.08 6.94
N VAL A 97 -4.05 7.70 6.07
CA VAL A 97 -3.57 6.32 5.92
C VAL A 97 -2.04 6.34 5.91
N PRO A 98 -1.40 5.75 6.93
CA PRO A 98 0.05 5.65 6.97
C PRO A 98 0.51 4.60 5.95
N VAL A 99 1.28 5.05 4.96
CA VAL A 99 2.01 4.18 4.01
C VAL A 99 3.40 4.74 3.79
N PRO A 100 4.41 3.88 3.50
CA PRO A 100 5.73 4.34 3.11
C PRO A 100 5.65 5.32 1.93
N GLU A 101 6.42 6.41 2.00
CA GLU A 101 6.66 7.23 0.83
C GLU A 101 7.46 6.45 -0.22
N ILE A 102 6.99 6.44 -1.47
CA ILE A 102 7.75 5.91 -2.60
C ILE A 102 8.61 7.04 -3.19
N TYR A 103 9.90 6.80 -3.32
CA TYR A 103 10.87 7.76 -3.87
C TYR A 103 11.11 7.55 -5.37
N GLY A 104 10.84 6.33 -5.83
CA GLY A 104 10.90 5.95 -7.23
C GLY A 104 10.98 4.44 -7.40
N TRP A 105 11.09 4.01 -8.65
CA TRP A 105 11.33 2.62 -9.01
C TRP A 105 12.17 2.50 -10.28
N ARG A 106 12.78 1.33 -10.47
CA ARG A 106 13.58 1.01 -11.65
C ARG A 106 13.33 -0.42 -12.10
N THR A 107 13.53 -0.66 -13.39
CA THR A 107 13.69 -2.00 -13.95
C THR A 107 15.11 -2.18 -14.46
N ASP A 108 15.73 -3.30 -14.13
CA ASP A 108 17.02 -3.70 -14.71
C ASP A 108 17.04 -5.20 -14.98
N GLY A 109 17.05 -5.57 -16.25
CA GLY A 109 16.84 -6.95 -16.70
C GLY A 109 15.45 -7.46 -16.30
N GLN A 110 15.42 -8.49 -15.45
CA GLN A 110 14.18 -9.05 -14.89
C GLN A 110 13.83 -8.48 -13.52
N ASP A 111 14.73 -7.70 -12.92
CA ASP A 111 14.55 -7.20 -11.56
C ASP A 111 13.78 -5.87 -11.57
N VAL A 112 12.84 -5.75 -10.63
CA VAL A 112 12.22 -4.48 -10.26
C VAL A 112 12.87 -4.01 -8.95
N PHE A 113 13.07 -2.70 -8.82
CA PHE A 113 13.60 -2.04 -7.62
C PHE A 113 12.59 -0.98 -7.17
N LEU A 114 12.07 -1.10 -5.95
CA LEU A 114 11.17 -0.12 -5.33
C LEU A 114 11.93 0.59 -4.21
N TYR A 115 12.11 1.90 -4.36
CA TYR A 115 12.82 2.72 -3.38
C TYR A 115 11.80 3.45 -2.52
N MET A 116 11.78 3.14 -1.22
CA MET A 116 10.73 3.59 -0.32
C MET A 116 11.27 3.99 1.05
N GLU A 117 10.46 4.73 1.78
CA GLU A 117 10.66 5.08 3.18
C GLU A 117 10.81 3.82 4.04
N LEU A 118 11.86 3.81 4.88
CA LEU A 118 11.97 2.87 5.97
C LEU A 118 11.14 3.40 7.14
N ILE A 119 10.00 2.79 7.40
CA ILE A 119 9.17 3.15 8.57
C ILE A 119 9.87 2.65 9.83
N ASP A 120 10.17 3.58 10.73
CA ASP A 120 10.63 3.24 12.08
C ASP A 120 9.45 2.73 12.91
N GLY A 121 9.56 1.50 13.40
CA GLY A 121 8.49 0.86 14.13
C GLY A 121 8.74 -0.62 14.38
N GLN A 122 7.93 -1.19 15.26
CA GLN A 122 7.95 -2.61 15.56
C GLN A 122 6.77 -3.31 14.85
N PRO A 123 7.01 -4.43 14.16
CA PRO A 123 5.92 -5.25 13.66
C PRO A 123 5.01 -5.67 14.81
N LEU A 124 3.69 -5.55 14.59
CA LEU A 124 2.70 -5.87 15.60
C LEU A 124 2.86 -7.29 16.16
N SER A 125 3.28 -8.25 15.32
CA SER A 125 3.56 -9.63 15.73
C SER A 125 4.65 -9.78 16.80
N LYS A 126 5.53 -8.79 16.98
CA LYS A 126 6.55 -8.82 18.04
C LYS A 126 6.05 -8.34 19.39
N VAL A 127 5.02 -7.49 19.40
CA VAL A 127 4.52 -6.82 20.61
C VAL A 127 3.13 -7.28 21.03
N TRP A 128 2.42 -8.00 20.16
CA TRP A 128 1.03 -8.42 20.36
C TRP A 128 0.79 -9.08 21.72
N ASP A 129 1.58 -10.11 22.05
CA ASP A 129 1.41 -10.89 23.28
C ASP A 129 1.73 -10.10 24.56
N SER A 130 2.50 -9.01 24.44
CA SER A 130 2.85 -8.11 25.54
C SER A 130 2.00 -6.84 25.60
N THR A 131 1.08 -6.64 24.65
CA THR A 131 0.22 -5.45 24.60
C THR A 131 -0.94 -5.62 25.57
N ASP A 132 -1.19 -4.62 26.41
CA ASP A 132 -2.32 -4.67 27.33
C ASP A 132 -3.67 -4.48 26.60
N LYS A 133 -4.76 -4.71 27.33
CA LYS A 133 -6.10 -4.72 26.75
C LYS A 133 -6.52 -3.33 26.28
N GLU A 134 -6.18 -2.30 27.03
CA GLU A 134 -6.48 -0.91 26.71
C GLU A 134 -5.79 -0.48 25.41
N ASP A 135 -4.51 -0.82 25.24
CA ASP A 135 -3.75 -0.56 24.02
C ASP A 135 -4.25 -1.38 22.83
N LEU A 136 -4.65 -2.64 23.03
CA LEU A 136 -5.27 -3.44 21.96
C LEU A 136 -6.59 -2.83 21.48
N ILE A 137 -7.41 -2.26 22.38
CA ILE A 137 -8.64 -1.56 22.01
C ILE A 137 -8.31 -0.31 21.19
N ARG A 138 -7.32 0.46 21.62
CA ARG A 138 -6.87 1.66 20.88
C ARG A 138 -6.35 1.30 19.49
N LEU A 139 -5.50 0.28 19.39
CA LEU A 139 -4.97 -0.24 18.13
C LEU A 139 -6.09 -0.68 17.17
N CYS A 140 -7.08 -1.42 17.69
CA CYS A 140 -8.25 -1.81 16.88
C CYS A 140 -9.00 -0.58 16.34
N GLY A 141 -9.14 0.47 17.16
CA GLY A 141 -9.73 1.74 16.73
C GLY A 141 -8.93 2.43 15.62
N GLU A 142 -7.61 2.52 15.76
CA GLU A 142 -6.71 3.10 14.75
C GLU A 142 -6.75 2.33 13.42
N LEU A 143 -6.74 0.99 13.49
CA LEU A 143 -6.89 0.13 12.32
C LEU A 143 -8.26 0.31 11.65
N GLN A 144 -9.33 0.42 12.43
CA GLN A 144 -10.67 0.65 11.90
C GLN A 144 -10.75 1.99 11.14
N VAL A 145 -10.18 3.06 11.70
CA VAL A 145 -10.12 4.37 11.04
C VAL A 145 -9.32 4.27 9.74
N THR A 146 -8.13 3.68 9.80
CA THR A 146 -7.25 3.50 8.63
C THR A 146 -7.94 2.72 7.51
N LEU A 147 -8.57 1.59 7.83
CA LEU A 147 -9.30 0.77 6.86
C LEU A 147 -10.53 1.50 6.29
N SER A 148 -11.21 2.32 7.10
CA SER A 148 -12.34 3.12 6.65
C SER A 148 -11.92 4.19 5.64
N ASN A 149 -10.77 4.83 5.87
CA ASN A 149 -10.18 5.77 4.91
C ASN A 149 -9.73 5.08 3.62
N LEU A 150 -9.05 3.93 3.73
CA LEU A 150 -8.66 3.12 2.56
C LEU A 150 -9.87 2.73 1.69
N ARG A 151 -11.00 2.38 2.30
CA ARG A 151 -12.25 2.03 1.59
C ARG A 151 -12.89 3.18 0.79
N ARG A 152 -12.38 4.40 0.92
CA ARG A 152 -12.77 5.52 0.07
C ARG A 152 -12.17 5.40 -1.32
N LEU A 153 -11.02 4.72 -1.47
CA LEU A 153 -10.48 4.40 -2.79
C LEU A 153 -11.44 3.42 -3.49
N ARG A 154 -11.93 3.83 -4.66
CA ARG A 154 -12.87 3.06 -5.48
C ARG A 154 -12.39 3.05 -6.93
N GLN A 155 -12.73 2.00 -7.65
CA GLN A 155 -12.59 2.01 -9.11
C GLN A 155 -13.63 2.97 -9.72
N ASP A 156 -13.36 3.45 -10.93
CA ASP A 156 -14.35 4.14 -11.73
C ASP A 156 -15.60 3.24 -11.87
N PRO A 157 -16.79 3.71 -11.45
CA PRO A 157 -18.03 2.93 -11.58
C PRO A 157 -18.36 2.55 -13.02
N MET A 158 -17.80 3.25 -14.02
CA MET A 158 -18.01 2.98 -15.44
C MET A 158 -17.01 1.97 -16.04
N ASP A 159 -15.93 1.63 -15.32
CA ASP A 159 -14.96 0.60 -15.72
C ASP A 159 -14.62 -0.30 -14.52
N PRO A 160 -15.59 -1.10 -14.02
CA PRO A 160 -15.32 -2.07 -12.97
C PRO A 160 -14.56 -3.28 -13.53
N PHE A 161 -13.53 -3.73 -12.80
CA PHE A 161 -12.75 -4.91 -13.14
C PHE A 161 -12.16 -5.58 -11.89
N VAL A 162 -11.64 -6.80 -12.06
CA VAL A 162 -10.81 -7.49 -11.06
C VAL A 162 -9.41 -7.67 -11.65
N GLY A 163 -8.42 -6.98 -11.09
CA GLY A 163 -7.07 -6.90 -11.63
C GLY A 163 -6.14 -6.11 -10.71
N ASP A 164 -4.92 -5.87 -11.15
CA ASP A 164 -4.01 -4.94 -10.45
C ASP A 164 -4.48 -3.47 -10.60
N ILE A 165 -3.79 -2.56 -9.92
CA ILE A 165 -4.14 -1.12 -9.93
C ILE A 165 -4.05 -0.47 -11.32
N GLY A 166 -3.26 -1.02 -12.23
CA GLY A 166 -3.09 -0.58 -13.61
C GLY A 166 -4.06 -1.24 -14.58
N ARG A 167 -5.06 -2.01 -14.11
CA ARG A 167 -5.98 -2.82 -14.92
C ARG A 167 -5.25 -3.94 -15.67
N GLY A 168 -4.17 -4.47 -15.10
CA GLY A 168 -3.49 -5.68 -15.53
C GLY A 168 -3.95 -6.93 -14.76
N GLY A 169 -3.24 -8.04 -14.98
CA GLY A 169 -3.52 -9.31 -14.32
C GLY A 169 -3.22 -9.30 -12.83
N LEU A 170 -4.01 -10.04 -12.06
CA LEU A 170 -3.77 -10.21 -10.62
C LEU A 170 -2.45 -10.93 -10.39
N TYR A 171 -1.68 -10.41 -9.44
CA TYR A 171 -0.55 -11.10 -8.86
C TYR A 171 -0.76 -11.25 -7.35
N ASP A 172 -1.08 -12.45 -6.91
CA ASP A 172 -1.07 -12.82 -5.50
C ASP A 172 -0.34 -14.15 -5.34
N ARG A 173 0.54 -14.25 -4.34
CA ARG A 173 1.29 -15.49 -4.06
C ARG A 173 0.36 -16.67 -3.73
N ALA A 174 -0.82 -16.40 -3.17
CA ALA A 174 -1.85 -17.39 -2.91
C ALA A 174 -2.57 -17.87 -4.19
N ILE A 175 -2.54 -17.07 -5.26
CA ILE A 175 -3.20 -17.32 -6.54
C ILE A 175 -2.21 -17.78 -7.64
N ALA A 176 -0.90 -17.61 -7.40
CA ALA A 176 0.20 -17.87 -8.33
C ALA A 176 0.39 -19.35 -8.76
N SER A 177 -0.51 -20.27 -8.39
CA SER A 177 -0.52 -21.65 -8.91
C SER A 177 -0.98 -21.75 -10.37
N HIS A 178 -1.63 -20.72 -10.90
CA HIS A 178 -2.09 -20.65 -12.28
C HIS A 178 -1.15 -19.80 -13.16
N SER A 179 -1.17 -20.02 -14.48
CA SER A 179 -0.36 -19.27 -15.44
C SER A 179 -0.61 -17.76 -15.27
N LEU A 180 0.47 -17.01 -14.98
CA LEU A 180 0.43 -15.54 -14.80
C LEU A 180 -0.06 -14.80 -16.06
N SER A 181 -0.07 -15.45 -17.23
CA SER A 181 -0.57 -14.86 -18.47
C SER A 181 -2.09 -14.64 -18.49
N ASP A 182 -2.82 -15.37 -17.64
CA ASP A 182 -4.28 -15.46 -17.72
C ASP A 182 -4.98 -14.92 -16.45
N SER A 183 -4.26 -14.25 -15.56
CA SER A 183 -4.79 -13.81 -14.25
C SER A 183 -5.60 -12.50 -14.31
N GLY A 184 -6.16 -12.16 -15.48
CA GLY A 184 -6.96 -10.97 -15.70
C GLY A 184 -6.26 -9.88 -16.54
N PRO A 185 -6.82 -8.65 -16.57
CA PRO A 185 -7.95 -8.19 -15.78
C PRO A 185 -9.24 -8.93 -16.17
N PHE A 186 -10.06 -9.26 -15.18
CA PHE A 186 -11.38 -9.83 -15.39
C PHE A 186 -12.42 -8.71 -15.44
N SER A 187 -13.35 -8.77 -16.41
CA SER A 187 -14.44 -7.80 -16.54
C SER A 187 -15.49 -7.90 -15.44
N SER A 188 -15.52 -8.99 -14.69
CA SER A 188 -16.46 -9.18 -13.60
C SER A 188 -15.93 -10.13 -12.54
N VAL A 189 -16.53 -10.09 -11.35
CA VAL A 189 -16.28 -11.05 -10.27
C VAL A 189 -16.62 -12.48 -10.71
N LYS A 190 -17.62 -12.65 -11.57
CA LYS A 190 -17.99 -13.96 -12.12
C LYS A 190 -16.86 -14.51 -12.99
N ASP A 191 -16.33 -13.70 -13.90
CA ASP A 191 -15.23 -14.13 -14.77
C ASP A 191 -13.98 -14.51 -13.97
N PHE A 192 -13.72 -13.80 -12.86
CA PHE A 192 -12.66 -14.16 -11.92
C PHE A 192 -12.92 -15.49 -11.18
N HIS A 193 -14.16 -15.75 -10.76
CA HIS A 193 -14.51 -17.00 -10.08
C HIS A 193 -14.57 -18.22 -11.01
N ASP A 194 -14.80 -18.02 -12.30
CA ASP A 194 -14.88 -19.08 -13.31
C ASP A 194 -13.51 -19.47 -13.89
N TRP A 195 -12.46 -18.72 -13.55
CA TRP A 195 -11.06 -18.97 -13.92
C TRP A 195 -10.39 -19.96 -12.96
#